data_AF-A0A4V0XPF7-F1
#
_entry.id   AF-A0A4V0XPF7-F1
#
_cell.length_a   1.000
_cell.length_b   1.000
_cell.length_c   1.000
_cell.angle_alpha   90.00
_cell.angle_beta   90.00
_cell.angle_gamma   90.00
#
_symmetry.space_group_name_H-M   'P 1'
#
loop_
_entity.id
_entity.type
_entity.pdbx_description
1 polymer ?
#
loop_
_entity_poly.entity_id
_entity_poly.type
_entity_poly.pdbx_seq_one_letter_code
_entity_poly.pdbx_strand_id
1 'polypeptide(L)'
;MNAGLLLDSVLAADSTAPGLCARLAARGVPVVVLGDPGPLAAVARTQAVDPARAKTPRQLLFTCRDHALEAAGTWLLTRDPGMIPTAATAGLAGVVLIGVEPPAGDHGLVVARADDCGDAPRVMVPRTGGCWHDVRVGLQ
;
A
#
# COMPACT_ATOMS: atom_id res chain seq x y z
N MET A 1 -3.40 -28.45 -13.73
CA MET A 1 -2.19 -27.59 -13.82
C MET A 1 -1.98 -26.98 -12.46
N ASN A 2 -1.05 -27.52 -11.67
CA ASN A 2 -0.77 -27.07 -10.31
C ASN A 2 0.16 -25.85 -10.37
N ALA A 3 -0.36 -24.66 -10.11
CA ALA A 3 0.47 -23.50 -9.80
C ALA A 3 1.04 -23.73 -8.39
N GLY A 4 2.27 -24.24 -8.35
CA GLY A 4 3.02 -24.47 -7.12
C GLY A 4 3.11 -23.18 -6.32
N LEU A 5 2.50 -23.22 -5.14
CA LEU A 5 2.54 -22.21 -4.11
C LEU A 5 3.92 -22.30 -3.43
N LEU A 6 4.98 -22.06 -4.18
CA LEU A 6 6.33 -21.85 -3.65
C LEU A 6 6.38 -20.39 -3.17
N LEU A 7 5.72 -20.13 -2.05
CA LEU A 7 5.96 -18.94 -1.27
C LEU A 7 7.39 -19.09 -0.75
N ASP A 8 8.35 -18.39 -1.36
CA ASP A 8 9.71 -18.28 -0.85
C ASP A 8 9.63 -17.92 0.62
N SER A 9 9.88 -18.89 1.48
CA SER A 9 9.82 -18.77 2.94
C SER A 9 10.80 -17.72 3.46
N VAL A 10 11.79 -17.34 2.65
CA VAL A 10 12.73 -16.25 2.89
C VAL A 10 12.05 -14.87 2.81
N LEU A 11 11.10 -14.67 1.88
CA LEU A 11 10.34 -13.42 1.77
C LEU A 11 9.25 -13.31 2.84
N ALA A 12 8.77 -14.42 3.39
CA ALA A 12 7.73 -14.41 4.42
C ALA A 12 8.22 -13.89 5.78
N ALA A 13 9.52 -14.03 6.08
CA ALA A 13 10.10 -13.74 7.41
C ALA A 13 10.93 -12.44 7.48
N ASP A 14 11.28 -11.84 6.34
CA ASP A 14 12.05 -10.59 6.33
C ASP A 14 11.13 -9.37 6.48
N SER A 15 11.11 -8.82 7.68
CA SER A 15 10.38 -7.61 8.06
C SER A 15 11.19 -6.33 7.91
N THR A 16 12.37 -6.40 7.27
CA THR A 16 13.12 -5.21 6.87
C THR A 16 12.43 -4.51 5.69
N ALA A 17 12.63 -3.19 5.56
CA ALA A 17 12.06 -2.42 4.45
C ALA A 17 12.38 -3.02 3.06
N PRO A 18 13.61 -3.50 2.75
CA PRO A 18 13.89 -4.21 1.50
C PRO A 18 13.06 -5.48 1.32
N GLY A 19 12.93 -6.33 2.34
CA GLY A 19 12.12 -7.54 2.29
C GLY A 19 10.63 -7.25 2.05
N LEU A 20 10.10 -6.24 2.75
CA LEU A 20 8.74 -5.74 2.57
C LEU A 20 8.49 -5.19 1.16
N CYS A 21 9.41 -4.41 0.61
CA CYS A 21 9.33 -3.90 -0.77
C CYS A 21 9.41 -5.03 -1.80
N ALA A 22 10.28 -6.02 -1.60
CA ALA A 22 10.40 -7.17 -2.49
C ALA A 22 9.11 -8.00 -2.53
N ARG A 23 8.45 -8.20 -1.37
CA ARG A 23 7.14 -8.85 -1.30
C ARG A 23 6.06 -8.08 -2.04
N LEU A 24 6.02 -6.76 -1.84
CA LEU A 24 5.07 -5.88 -2.53
C LEU A 24 5.23 -6.00 -4.06
N ALA A 25 6.48 -5.99 -4.54
CA ALA A 25 6.81 -6.19 -5.95
C ALA A 25 6.38 -7.57 -6.46
N ALA A 26 6.72 -8.64 -5.74
CA ALA A 26 6.39 -10.01 -6.10
C ALA A 26 4.86 -10.26 -6.16
N ARG A 27 4.10 -9.57 -5.30
CA ARG A 27 2.63 -9.63 -5.28
C ARG A 27 1.97 -8.68 -6.26
N GLY A 28 2.73 -7.77 -6.87
CA GLY A 28 2.22 -6.81 -7.84
C GLY A 28 1.12 -5.91 -7.28
N VAL A 29 1.19 -5.56 -5.99
CA VAL A 29 0.24 -4.65 -5.35
C VAL A 29 0.51 -3.23 -5.86
N PRO A 30 -0.46 -2.59 -6.52
CA PRO A 30 -0.27 -1.23 -7.02
C PRO A 30 -0.35 -0.21 -5.89
N VAL A 31 0.54 0.78 -5.94
CA VAL A 31 0.67 1.82 -4.92
C VAL A 31 0.74 3.19 -5.59
N VAL A 32 -0.04 4.13 -5.06
CA VAL A 32 0.10 5.55 -5.33
C VAL A 32 0.65 6.22 -4.09
N VAL A 33 1.77 6.93 -4.22
CA VAL A 33 2.36 7.73 -3.13
C VAL A 33 2.14 9.20 -3.42
N LEU A 34 1.54 9.93 -2.49
CA LEU A 34 1.45 11.39 -2.56
C LEU A 34 2.70 11.99 -1.94
N GLY A 35 3.64 12.42 -2.80
CA GLY A 35 4.94 12.93 -2.40
C GLY A 35 6.07 11.95 -2.66
N ASP A 36 7.04 11.88 -1.74
CA ASP A 36 8.26 11.08 -1.89
C ASP A 36 7.99 9.58 -1.66
N PRO A 37 8.23 8.71 -2.66
CA PRO A 37 8.08 7.26 -2.52
C PRO A 37 9.18 6.59 -1.68
N GLY A 38 10.32 7.26 -1.46
CA GLY A 38 11.47 6.68 -0.77
C GLY A 38 11.85 5.31 -1.34
N PRO A 39 11.98 4.25 -0.51
CA PRO A 39 12.38 2.92 -0.99
C PRO A 39 11.37 2.26 -1.93
N LEU A 40 10.09 2.69 -1.92
CA LEU A 40 9.08 2.16 -2.84
C LEU A 40 9.29 2.59 -4.29
N ALA A 41 10.15 3.57 -4.56
CA ALA A 41 10.45 4.03 -5.92
C ALA A 41 10.95 2.90 -6.83
N ALA A 42 11.61 1.88 -6.25
CA ALA A 42 12.13 0.73 -6.97
C ALA A 42 11.08 -0.37 -7.22
N VAL A 43 9.87 -0.26 -6.64
CA VAL A 43 8.81 -1.26 -6.78
C VAL A 43 8.01 -0.96 -8.05
N ALA A 44 7.97 -1.92 -8.98
CA ALA A 44 7.48 -1.75 -10.36
C ALA A 44 6.06 -1.19 -10.53
N ARG A 45 5.21 -1.23 -9.49
CA ARG A 45 3.83 -0.71 -9.51
C ARG A 45 3.58 0.43 -8.53
N THR A 46 4.64 1.12 -8.11
CA THR A 46 4.57 2.34 -7.31
C THR A 46 4.57 3.56 -8.22
N GLN A 47 3.62 4.48 -8.00
CA GLN A 47 3.55 5.75 -8.70
C GLN A 47 3.60 6.89 -7.69
N ALA A 48 4.66 7.69 -7.76
CA ALA A 48 4.77 8.93 -7.01
C ALA A 48 3.99 10.04 -7.73
N VAL A 49 3.12 10.72 -7.00
CA VAL A 49 2.25 11.76 -7.52
C VAL A 49 2.39 13.00 -6.66
N ASP A 50 2.49 14.16 -7.31
CA ASP A 50 2.42 15.44 -6.63
C ASP A 50 1.06 15.55 -5.90
N PRO A 51 1.03 15.74 -4.57
CA PRO A 51 -0.20 15.91 -3.81
C PRO A 51 -1.11 17.02 -4.38
N ALA A 52 -0.54 18.06 -4.99
CA ALA A 52 -1.31 19.13 -5.61
C ALA A 52 -2.17 18.66 -6.78
N ARG A 53 -1.82 17.54 -7.42
CA ARG A 53 -2.48 16.97 -8.60
C ARG A 53 -3.50 15.88 -8.28
N ALA A 54 -3.59 15.45 -7.02
CA ALA A 54 -4.38 14.28 -6.60
C ALA A 54 -5.34 14.62 -5.44
N LYS A 55 -6.07 15.74 -5.52
CA LYS A 55 -6.95 16.23 -4.44
C LYS A 55 -8.38 15.71 -4.52
N THR A 56 -8.77 15.13 -5.65
CA THR A 56 -10.16 14.72 -5.92
C THR A 56 -10.22 13.25 -6.34
N PRO A 57 -11.38 12.59 -6.16
CA PRO A 57 -11.53 11.19 -6.54
C PRO A 57 -11.26 10.96 -8.04
N ARG A 58 -11.74 11.90 -8.86
CA ARG A 58 -11.51 11.89 -10.32
C ARG A 58 -10.02 11.93 -10.68
N GLN A 59 -9.23 12.72 -9.96
CA GLN A 59 -7.78 12.79 -10.20
C GLN A 59 -7.08 11.49 -9.81
N LEU A 60 -7.43 10.88 -8.66
CA LEU A 60 -6.89 9.58 -8.28
C LEU A 60 -7.22 8.49 -9.32
N LEU A 61 -8.46 8.48 -9.82
CA LEU A 61 -8.88 7.55 -10.87
C LEU A 61 -8.13 7.77 -12.18
N PHE A 62 -7.88 9.02 -12.57
CA PHE A 62 -7.06 9.31 -13.74
C PHE A 62 -5.61 8.87 -13.55
N THR A 63 -5.00 9.11 -12.39
CA THR A 63 -3.69 8.53 -12.07
C THR A 63 -3.71 7.01 -12.23
N CYS A 64 -4.68 6.32 -11.64
CA CYS A 64 -4.76 4.86 -11.75
C CYS A 64 -4.85 4.43 -13.22
N ARG A 65 -5.74 5.04 -14.01
CA ARG A 65 -5.90 4.75 -15.43
C ARG A 65 -4.62 4.99 -16.23
N ASP A 66 -4.02 6.17 -16.07
CA ASP A 66 -2.86 6.62 -16.85
C ASP A 66 -1.62 5.74 -16.59
N HIS A 67 -1.59 5.07 -15.43
CA HIS A 67 -0.55 4.12 -15.05
C HIS A 67 -0.99 2.64 -15.09
N ALA A 68 -2.13 2.34 -15.72
CA ALA A 68 -2.68 0.98 -15.82
C ALA A 68 -2.80 0.25 -14.45
N LEU A 69 -3.17 1.00 -13.42
CA LEU A 69 -3.48 0.49 -12.08
C LEU A 69 -5.00 0.31 -11.96
N GLU A 70 -5.40 -0.81 -11.38
CA GLU A 70 -6.80 -1.08 -11.05
C GLU A 70 -7.10 -0.43 -9.69
N ALA A 71 -8.06 0.50 -9.65
CA ALA A 71 -8.33 1.32 -8.47
C ALA A 71 -8.63 0.45 -7.24
N ALA A 72 -9.46 -0.59 -7.39
CA ALA A 72 -9.86 -1.43 -6.27
C ALA A 72 -8.69 -2.24 -5.69
N GLY A 73 -7.63 -2.50 -6.45
CA GLY A 73 -6.38 -3.10 -5.97
C GLY A 73 -5.34 -2.11 -5.48
N THR A 74 -5.52 -0.81 -5.73
CA THR A 74 -4.52 0.24 -5.48
C THR A 74 -4.61 0.78 -4.07
N TRP A 75 -3.46 0.89 -3.42
CA TRP A 75 -3.31 1.54 -2.12
C TRP A 75 -2.77 2.96 -2.28
N LEU A 76 -3.26 3.86 -1.42
CA LEU A 76 -2.76 5.23 -1.33
C LEU A 76 -1.86 5.41 -0.11
N LEU A 77 -0.66 5.95 -0.30
CA LEU A 77 0.23 6.38 0.76
C LEU A 77 0.26 7.90 0.80
N THR A 78 -0.01 8.49 1.96
CA THR A 78 -0.09 9.95 2.13
C THR A 78 0.19 10.35 3.58
N ARG A 79 0.56 11.60 3.81
CA ARG A 79 0.61 12.20 5.16
C ARG A 79 -0.68 12.95 5.51
N ASP A 80 -1.57 13.13 4.55
CA ASP A 80 -2.80 13.91 4.70
C ASP A 80 -4.01 13.00 4.97
N PRO A 81 -4.56 12.98 6.21
CA PRO A 81 -5.77 12.22 6.51
C PRO A 81 -7.00 12.73 5.76
N GLY A 82 -7.00 13.97 5.25
CA GLY A 82 -8.06 14.52 4.41
C GLY A 82 -8.25 13.77 3.08
N MET A 83 -7.28 12.94 2.70
CA MET A 83 -7.35 12.11 1.49
C MET A 83 -8.14 10.80 1.68
N ILE A 84 -8.46 10.41 2.91
CA ILE A 84 -9.25 9.20 3.19
C ILE A 84 -10.60 9.18 2.46
N PRO A 85 -11.49 10.19 2.60
CA PRO A 85 -12.78 10.19 1.89
C PRO A 85 -12.60 10.24 0.37
N THR A 86 -11.53 10.88 -0.11
CA THR A 86 -11.19 10.96 -1.53
C THR A 86 -10.83 9.58 -2.09
N ALA A 87 -10.00 8.83 -1.36
CA ALA A 87 -9.63 7.46 -1.69
C ALA A 87 -10.83 6.50 -1.60
N ALA A 88 -11.68 6.67 -0.58
CA ALA A 88 -12.93 5.91 -0.42
C ALA A 88 -13.84 6.06 -1.64
N THR A 89 -14.07 7.31 -2.03
CA THR A 89 -14.93 7.65 -3.16
C THR A 89 -14.32 7.18 -4.49
N ALA A 90 -13.00 7.16 -4.60
CA ALA A 90 -12.29 6.59 -5.75
C ALA A 90 -12.28 5.04 -5.77
N GLY A 91 -12.78 4.39 -4.71
CA GLY A 91 -12.84 2.93 -4.62
C GLY A 91 -11.48 2.28 -4.48
N LEU A 92 -10.52 2.93 -3.80
CA LEU A 92 -9.20 2.36 -3.54
C LEU A 92 -9.24 1.18 -2.55
N ALA A 93 -8.22 0.32 -2.58
CA ALA A 93 -8.08 -0.82 -1.67
C ALA A 93 -7.93 -0.40 -0.21
N GLY A 94 -7.20 0.69 0.02
CA GLY A 94 -6.85 1.17 1.34
C GLY A 94 -5.99 2.44 1.30
N VAL A 95 -5.83 3.05 2.47
CA VAL A 95 -4.97 4.21 2.70
C VAL A 95 -3.98 3.87 3.82
N VAL A 96 -2.71 4.13 3.57
CA VAL A 96 -1.66 4.14 4.60
C VAL A 96 -1.28 5.59 4.88
N LEU A 97 -1.49 6.02 6.13
CA LEU A 97 -1.00 7.29 6.62
C LEU A 97 0.44 7.14 7.09
N ILE A 98 1.32 7.99 6.55
CA ILE A 98 2.75 7.98 6.86
C ILE A 98 3.02 8.92 8.03
N GLY A 99 3.43 8.37 9.16
CA GLY A 99 3.78 9.13 10.37
C GLY A 99 2.59 9.83 11.05
N VAL A 100 1.36 9.54 10.65
CA VAL A 100 0.14 10.16 11.19
C VAL A 100 -0.83 9.06 11.64
N GLU A 101 -1.44 9.25 12.81
CA GLU A 101 -2.39 8.29 13.36
C GLU A 101 -3.72 8.33 12.61
N PRO A 102 -4.35 7.18 12.30
CA PRO A 102 -5.64 7.16 11.61
C PRO A 102 -6.73 7.78 12.47
N PRO A 103 -7.60 8.62 11.89
CA PRO A 103 -8.77 9.12 12.62
C PRO A 103 -9.68 7.95 12.99
N ALA A 104 -10.20 7.97 14.23
CA ALA A 104 -11.15 6.96 14.68
C ALA A 104 -12.43 6.96 13.82
N GLY A 105 -12.98 5.79 13.60
CA GLY A 105 -14.22 5.60 12.82
C GLY A 105 -14.05 4.67 11.64
N ASP A 106 -15.18 4.25 11.08
CA ASP A 106 -15.23 3.49 9.84
C ASP A 106 -15.29 4.46 8.65
N HIS A 107 -14.35 4.30 7.72
CA HIS A 107 -14.21 5.15 6.54
C HIS A 107 -14.63 4.43 5.25
N GLY A 108 -15.16 3.21 5.35
CA GLY A 108 -15.57 2.40 4.20
C GLY A 108 -14.41 1.76 3.42
N LEU A 109 -13.18 1.83 3.94
CA LEU A 109 -11.97 1.18 3.42
C LEU A 109 -10.95 0.97 4.55
N VAL A 110 -9.91 0.18 4.28
CA VAL A 110 -8.83 -0.06 5.24
C VAL A 110 -7.94 1.16 5.37
N VAL A 111 -7.96 1.81 6.54
CA VAL A 111 -7.04 2.90 6.88
C VAL A 111 -6.03 2.38 7.91
N ALA A 112 -4.74 2.48 7.59
CA ALA A 112 -3.66 2.03 8.46
C ALA A 112 -2.58 3.10 8.61
N ARG A 113 -1.68 2.89 9.58
CA ARG A 113 -0.50 3.73 9.79
C ARG A 113 0.79 2.95 9.50
N ALA A 114 1.73 3.64 8.88
CA ALA A 114 3.13 3.23 8.80
C ALA A 114 4.06 4.36 9.24
N ASP A 115 5.26 4.01 9.69
CA ASP A 115 6.24 5.01 10.12
C ASP A 115 6.86 5.75 8.91
N ASP A 116 7.13 5.02 7.83
CA ASP A 116 7.61 5.54 6.55
C ASP A 116 7.11 4.70 5.35
N CYS A 117 7.48 5.09 4.13
CA CYS A 117 7.10 4.37 2.92
C CYS A 117 7.68 2.94 2.84
N GLY A 118 8.83 2.67 3.44
CA GLY A 118 9.43 1.33 3.50
C GLY A 118 8.73 0.40 4.49
N ASP A 119 8.15 0.97 5.55
CA ASP A 119 7.32 0.28 6.54
C ASP A 119 5.90 0.00 6.02
N ALA A 120 5.39 0.85 5.11
CA ALA A 120 4.02 0.78 4.59
C ALA A 120 3.54 -0.59 4.12
N PRO A 121 4.35 -1.41 3.40
CA PRO A 121 3.88 -2.71 2.97
C PRO A 121 3.39 -3.60 4.12
N ARG A 122 3.97 -3.54 5.33
CA ARG A 122 3.59 -4.45 6.44
C ARG A 122 2.11 -4.38 6.82
N VAL A 123 1.46 -3.24 6.60
CA VAL A 123 0.06 -2.99 6.96
C VAL A 123 -0.89 -3.10 5.77
N MET A 124 -0.38 -3.40 4.58
CA MET A 124 -1.18 -3.54 3.38
C MET A 124 -1.70 -4.97 3.23
N VAL A 125 -2.95 -5.09 2.80
CA VAL A 125 -3.60 -6.38 2.56
C VAL A 125 -3.90 -6.52 1.06
N PRO A 126 -3.22 -7.43 0.33
CA PRO A 126 -3.52 -7.68 -1.07
C PRO A 126 -4.86 -8.39 -1.24
N ARG A 127 -5.59 -8.07 -2.31
CA ARG A 127 -6.91 -8.69 -2.59
C ARG A 127 -6.85 -10.21 -2.78
N THR A 128 -5.70 -10.75 -3.19
CA THR A 128 -5.51 -12.21 -3.36
C THR A 128 -5.40 -12.97 -2.04
N GLY A 129 -5.47 -12.28 -0.90
CA GLY A 129 -5.23 -12.88 0.41
C GLY A 129 -3.75 -13.22 0.64
N GLY A 130 -3.49 -13.70 1.85
CA GLY A 130 -2.15 -13.96 2.39
C GLY A 130 -1.98 -13.20 3.69
N CYS A 131 -1.73 -13.89 4.79
CA CYS A 131 -1.38 -13.25 6.05
C CYS A 131 0.02 -12.65 5.89
N TRP A 132 0.13 -11.32 6.03
CA TRP A 132 1.44 -10.65 6.06
C TRP A 132 2.11 -10.77 7.41
N HIS A 133 1.43 -11.38 8.40
CA HIS A 133 1.87 -11.47 9.78
C HIS A 133 3.30 -11.97 9.88
N ASP A 134 4.13 -11.02 10.29
CA ASP A 134 5.38 -11.16 11.00
C ASP A 134 5.19 -12.24 12.08
N VAL A 135 5.85 -13.40 11.94
CA VAL A 135 6.01 -14.31 13.07
C VAL A 135 7.07 -13.66 13.96
N ARG A 136 6.70 -12.59 14.68
CA ARG A 136 7.47 -12.17 15.84
C ARG A 136 7.30 -13.30 16.85
N VAL A 137 8.21 -14.26 16.78
CA VAL A 137 8.42 -15.25 17.84
C VAL A 137 8.59 -14.41 19.10
N GLY A 138 7.60 -14.48 19.99
CA GLY A 138 7.67 -13.84 21.29
C GLY A 138 8.95 -14.31 21.96
N LEU A 139 9.89 -13.39 22.16
CA LEU A 139 10.82 -13.50 23.26
C LEU A 139 10.00 -13.23 24.53
N GLN A 140 9.44 -14.30 25.07
CA GLN A 140 9.23 -14.44 26.50
C GLN A 140 10.45 -15.15 27.09
#